data_AF-A0A5S3Y761-F1
#
_entry.id   AF-A0A5S3Y761-F1
#
_cell.length_a   1.000
_cell.length_b   1.000
_cell.length_c   1.000
_cell.angle_alpha   90.00
_cell.angle_beta   90.00
_cell.angle_gamma   90.00
#
_symmetry.space_group_name_H-M   'P 1'
#
loop_
_entity.id
_entity.type
_entity.pdbx_description
1 polymer ?
#
loop_
_entity_poly.entity_id
_entity_poly.type
_entity_poly.pdbx_seq_one_letter_code
_entity_poly.pdbx_strand_id
1 'polypeptide(L)' 'MKKIALISLGALCMLLGLVFVIIPGQSLIFFIAGLFCLSFYYPKARDYLTLCQKALTKSCAYIDKKLAR' A
#
# COMPACT_ATOMS: atom_id res chain seq x y z
N MET A 1 6.71 12.88 19.61
CA MET A 1 7.05 13.55 18.33
C MET A 1 7.04 12.57 17.15
N LYS A 2 7.93 11.57 17.09
CA LYS A 2 8.06 10.68 15.91
C LYS A 2 6.83 9.80 15.61
N LYS A 3 6.13 9.34 16.65
CA LYS A 3 4.91 8.49 16.53
C LYS A 3 3.79 9.19 15.78
N ILE A 4 3.49 10.41 16.20
CA ILE A 4 2.38 11.22 15.66
C ILE A 4 2.69 11.63 14.23
N ALA A 5 3.95 11.98 13.93
CA ALA A 5 4.38 12.33 12.58
C ALA A 5 4.23 11.16 11.58
N LEU A 6 4.57 9.92 11.99
CA LEU A 6 4.41 8.74 11.14
C LEU A 6 2.94 8.37 10.93
N ILE A 7 2.11 8.50 11.97
CA ILE A 7 0.67 8.25 11.87
C ILE A 7 0.01 9.31 10.99
N SER A 8 0.36 10.60 11.14
CA SER A 8 -0.18 11.67 10.29
C SER A 8 0.29 11.54 8.84
N LEU A 9 1.55 11.16 8.61
CA LEU A 9 2.08 10.88 7.27
C LEU A 9 1.36 9.69 6.62
N GLY A 10 1.11 8.62 7.38
CA GLY A 10 0.35 7.46 6.92
C GLY A 10 -1.09 7.80 6.56
N ALA A 11 -1.75 8.61 7.39
CA ALA A 11 -3.10 9.10 7.13
C ALA A 11 -3.16 10.02 5.89
N LEU A 12 -2.18 10.92 5.74
CA LEU A 12 -2.06 11.78 4.56
C LEU A 12 -1.86 10.93 3.29
N CYS A 13 -0.99 9.91 3.33
CA CYS A 13 -0.78 9.01 2.20
C CYS A 13 -2.06 8.22 1.84
N MET A 14 -2.85 7.78 2.83
CA MET A 14 -4.14 7.14 2.55
C MET A 14 -5.14 8.09 1.89
N LEU A 15 -5.22 9.34 2.36
CA LEU A 15 -6.08 10.36 1.76
C LEU A 15 -5.66 10.67 0.32
N LEU A 16 -4.36 10.80 0.07
CA LEU A 16 -3.82 10.95 -1.28
C LEU A 16 -4.15 9.72 -2.14
N GLY A 17 -3.98 8.51 -1.60
CA GLY A 17 -4.37 7.27 -2.28
C GLY A 17 -5.84 7.27 -2.72
N LEU A 18 -6.74 7.81 -1.89
CA LEU A 18 -8.16 7.94 -2.20
C LEU A 18 -8.41 8.98 -3.31
N VAL A 19 -7.75 10.14 -3.26
CA VAL A 19 -7.84 11.16 -4.31
C VAL A 19 -7.33 10.63 -5.64
N PHE A 20 -6.21 9.90 -5.61
CA PHE A 20 -5.58 9.30 -6.78
C PHE A 20 -6.21 7.97 -7.20
N VAL A 21 -7.32 7.53 -6.59
CA VAL A 21 -7.94 6.23 -6.91
C VAL A 21 -8.42 6.16 -8.36
N ILE A 22 -8.75 7.32 -8.93
CA ILE A 22 -9.14 7.49 -10.34
C ILE A 22 -7.95 7.19 -11.28
N ILE A 23 -6.72 7.40 -10.83
CA ILE A 23 -5.54 7.21 -11.66
C ILE A 23 -4.97 5.82 -11.43
N PRO A 24 -5.03 4.93 -12.44
CA PRO A 24 -4.60 3.55 -12.28
C PRO A 24 -3.09 3.50 -12.01
N GLY A 25 -2.71 2.87 -10.90
CA GLY A 25 -1.32 2.60 -10.52
C GLY A 25 -0.74 3.50 -9.42
N GLN A 26 -1.02 4.80 -9.46
CA GLN A 26 -0.42 5.78 -8.52
C GLN A 26 -1.01 5.65 -7.12
N SER A 27 -2.34 5.52 -7.03
CA SER A 27 -3.06 5.31 -5.76
C SER A 27 -2.54 4.11 -4.96
N LEU A 28 -2.21 3.02 -5.66
CA LEU A 28 -1.71 1.79 -5.06
C LEU A 28 -0.41 2.01 -4.28
N ILE A 29 0.50 2.82 -4.84
CA ILE A 29 1.78 3.17 -4.19
C ILE A 29 1.50 4.00 -2.93
N PHE A 30 0.59 4.97 -2.99
CA PHE A 30 0.21 5.77 -1.83
C PHE A 30 -0.45 4.95 -0.73
N PHE A 31 -1.31 3.99 -1.08
CA PHE A 31 -1.92 3.09 -0.10
C PHE A 31 -0.88 2.17 0.56
N ILE A 32 0.05 1.59 -0.21
CA ILE A 32 1.12 0.74 0.33
C ILE A 32 2.05 1.57 1.23
N ALA A 33 2.45 2.77 0.80
CA ALA A 33 3.30 3.66 1.59
C ALA A 33 2.60 4.13 2.89
N GLY A 34 1.30 4.42 2.82
CA GLY A 34 0.48 4.77 3.97
C GLY A 34 0.39 3.62 4.98
N LEU A 35 0.04 2.41 4.52
CA LEU A 35 0.04 1.22 5.36
C LEU A 35 1.44 0.92 5.92
N PHE A 36 2.51 1.18 5.16
CA PHE A 36 3.88 0.94 5.60
C PHE A 36 4.21 1.81 6.81
N CYS A 37 3.88 3.09 6.75
CA CYS A 37 4.03 4.03 7.86
C CYS A 37 3.21 3.59 9.09
N LEU A 38 1.98 3.12 8.88
CA LEU A 38 1.09 2.62 9.94
C LEU A 38 1.56 1.28 10.54
N SER A 39 2.24 0.44 9.76
CA SER A 39 2.70 -0.90 10.16
C SER A 39 3.72 -0.90 11.30
N PHE A 40 4.47 0.20 11.45
CA PHE A 40 5.43 0.36 12.54
C PHE A 40 4.79 0.43 13.92
N TYR A 41 3.54 0.88 14.00
CA TYR A 41 2.85 1.10 15.27
C TYR A 41 1.62 0.22 15.46
N TYR A 42 1.01 -0.26 14.37
CA TYR A 42 -0.15 -1.13 14.42
C TYR A 42 0.19 -2.48 13.77
N PRO A 43 0.29 -3.57 14.54
CA PRO A 43 0.61 -4.89 14.00
C PRO A 43 -0.43 -5.34 12.96
N LYS A 44 -1.70 -4.97 13.13
CA LYS A 44 -2.74 -5.24 12.13
C LYS A 44 -2.46 -4.58 10.77
N ALA A 45 -1.90 -3.37 10.75
CA ALA A 45 -1.53 -2.71 9.49
C ALA A 45 -0.39 -3.45 8.78
N ARG A 46 0.50 -4.10 9.52
CA ARG A 46 1.55 -4.96 8.97
C ARG A 46 0.98 -6.21 8.31
N ASP A 47 -0.05 -6.82 8.90
CA ASP A 47 -0.74 -7.98 8.31
C ASP A 47 -1.43 -7.61 7.00
N TYR A 48 -2.16 -6.49 6.97
CA TYR A 48 -2.78 -6.00 5.74
C TYR A 48 -1.74 -5.66 4.66
N LEU A 49 -0.61 -5.07 5.04
CA LEU A 49 0.47 -4.75 4.10
C LEU A 49 1.07 -6.02 3.49
N THR A 50 1.30 -7.04 4.32
CA THR A 50 1.79 -8.34 3.86
C THR A 50 0.81 -9.01 2.91
N LEU A 51 -0.49 -8.89 3.19
CA LEU A 51 -1.55 -9.41 2.32
C LEU A 51 -1.59 -8.68 0.98
N CYS A 52 -1.51 -7.34 0.99
CA CYS A 52 -1.39 -6.53 -0.22
C CYS A 52 -0.16 -6.88 -1.05
N GLN A 53 1.02 -7.01 -0.41
CA GLN A 53 2.24 -7.41 -1.09
C GLN A 53 2.12 -8.80 -1.72
N LYS A 54 1.59 -9.79 -1.01
CA LYS A 54 1.35 -11.14 -1.56
C LYS A 54 0.38 -11.13 -2.73
N ALA A 55 -0.73 -10.39 -2.61
CA ALA A 55 -1.71 -10.25 -3.69
C ALA A 55 -1.09 -9.58 -4.92
N LEU A 56 -0.27 -8.55 -4.73
CA LEU A 56 0.43 -7.86 -5.81
C LEU A 56 1.45 -8.77 -6.50
N THR A 57 2.30 -9.47 -5.74
CA THR A 57 3.26 -10.44 -6.29
C THR A 57 2.54 -11.54 -7.08
N LYS A 58 1.44 -12.08 -6.56
CA LYS A 58 0.63 -13.09 -7.25
C LYS A 58 0.01 -12.53 -8.54
N SER A 59 -0.46 -11.28 -8.51
CA SER A 59 -1.02 -10.61 -9.69
C SER A 59 0.04 -10.37 -10.76
N CYS A 60 1.23 -9.90 -10.36
CA CYS A 60 2.37 -9.75 -11.28
C CYS A 60 2.78 -11.09 -11.87
N ALA A 61 2.94 -12.14 -11.06
CA ALA A 61 3.28 -13.47 -11.55
C ALA A 61 2.21 -14.04 -12.49
N TYR A 62 0.93 -13.75 -12.26
CA TYR A 62 -0.15 -14.12 -13.15
C TYR A 62 -0.09 -13.37 -14.49
N ILE A 63 0.12 -12.05 -14.46
CA ILE A 63 0.26 -11.25 -15.68
C ILE A 63 1.50 -11.68 -16.45
N ASP A 64 2.64 -11.87 -15.78
CA ASP A 64 3.89 -12.30 -16.38
C ASP A 64 3.72 -13.64 -17.10
N LYS A 65 3.08 -14.62 -16.46
CA LYS A 65 2.75 -15.91 -17.07
C LYS A 65 1.76 -15.81 -18.25
N LYS A 66 0.84 -14.84 -18.21
CA LYS A 66 -0.14 -14.61 -19.28
C LYS A 66 0.46 -13.86 -20.46
N LEU A 67 1.44 -12.99 -20.21
CA LEU A 67 2.11 -12.15 -21.21
C LEU A 67 3.29 -12.88 -21.87
N ALA A 68 3.94 -13.81 -21.16
CA ALA A 68 4.99 -14.69 -21.68
C ALA A 68 4.46 -15.85 -22.54
N ARG A 69 3.16 -15.86 -22.86
CA ARG A 69 2.49 -16.82 -23.76
C ARG A 69 1.95 -16.08 -24.98
#